data_AF-A0A254RSE0-F1
#
_entry.id   AF-A0A254RSE0-F1
#
_cell.length_a   1.000
_cell.length_b   1.000
_cell.length_c   1.000
_cell.angle_alpha   90.00
_cell.angle_beta   90.00
_cell.angle_gamma   90.00
#
_symmetry.space_group_name_H-M   'P 1'
#
loop_
_entity.id
_entity.type
_entity.pdbx_description
1 polymer ?
#
loop_
_entity_poly.entity_id
_entity_poly.type
_entity_poly.pdbx_seq_one_letter_code
_entity_poly.pdbx_strand_id
1 'polypeptide(L)'
;MVQSRQEEEMVDLAIVTVPDSIHLKACQIAPIFAKDGEIVEMYGNVPGKGKLDKYRVSGPVSDYDSRMPFDYVYSISVKGKHGISGGPLYYNGHIIGMNLAMRTDENVTYSYTSDILIDYLEQANVKIKPNTKNNKKCVYPIIGYTQKNQ
;
A
#
# COMPACT_ATOMS: atom_id res chain seq x y z
N MET A 1 12.33 21.34 31.97
CA MET A 1 12.14 21.42 30.50
C MET A 1 12.06 20.00 29.99
N VAL A 2 10.85 19.48 29.82
CA VAL A 2 10.63 18.16 29.22
C VAL A 2 10.68 18.38 27.71
N GLN A 3 11.74 17.87 27.10
CA GLN A 3 11.97 17.89 25.67
C GLN A 3 10.87 17.04 25.03
N SER A 4 9.90 17.68 24.40
CA SER A 4 8.84 17.00 23.64
C SER A 4 9.50 16.28 22.46
N ARG A 5 9.78 14.98 22.63
CA ARG A 5 9.83 14.08 21.48
C ARG A 5 8.41 14.12 20.90
N GLN A 6 8.22 14.89 19.85
CA GLN A 6 7.22 14.49 18.86
C GLN A 6 7.62 13.07 18.48
N GLU A 7 6.83 12.10 18.92
CA GLU A 7 6.89 10.76 18.35
C GLU A 7 6.52 10.95 16.88
N GLU A 8 7.52 11.14 16.03
CA GLU A 8 7.34 10.89 14.59
C GLU A 8 6.94 9.43 14.51
N GLU A 9 5.65 9.17 14.25
CA GLU A 9 5.14 7.84 13.96
C GLU A 9 5.93 7.30 12.76
N MET A 10 6.93 6.46 13.04
CA MET A 10 7.79 5.89 12.00
C MET A 10 6.99 4.89 11.19
N VAL A 11 6.53 5.31 10.02
CA VAL A 11 5.91 4.42 9.02
C VAL A 11 7.00 3.64 8.27
N ASP A 12 6.77 2.36 8.00
CA ASP A 12 7.66 1.50 7.21
C ASP A 12 7.35 1.68 5.71
N LEU A 13 7.64 2.89 5.22
CA LEU A 13 7.42 3.31 3.84
C LEU A 13 8.68 3.93 3.25
N ALA A 14 8.86 3.72 1.95
CA ALA A 14 9.97 4.30 1.19
C ALA A 14 9.47 4.85 -0.14
N ILE A 15 10.06 5.97 -0.58
CA ILE A 15 9.80 6.58 -1.89
C ILE A 15 10.98 6.26 -2.80
N VAL A 16 10.70 5.61 -3.93
CA VAL A 16 11.70 5.34 -4.97
C VAL A 16 11.41 6.23 -6.17
N THR A 17 12.41 6.97 -6.62
CA THR A 17 12.30 7.81 -7.82
C THR A 17 12.90 7.08 -9.02
N VAL A 18 12.19 7.09 -10.15
CA VAL A 18 12.68 6.58 -11.43
C VAL A 18 13.09 7.72 -12.36
N PRO A 19 14.08 7.52 -13.24
CA PRO A 19 14.44 8.54 -14.24
C PRO A 19 13.27 8.89 -15.17
N ASP A 20 13.18 10.17 -15.55
CA ASP A 20 12.11 10.69 -16.43
C ASP A 20 12.04 10.01 -17.81
N SER A 21 13.13 9.40 -18.25
CA SER A 21 13.18 8.61 -19.48
C SER A 21 12.38 7.31 -19.42
N ILE A 22 11.97 6.87 -18.22
CA ILE A 22 11.18 5.66 -18.01
C ILE A 22 9.70 6.03 -17.90
N HIS A 23 8.93 5.67 -18.94
CA HIS A 23 7.49 5.88 -18.94
C HIS A 23 6.76 4.77 -18.18
N LEU A 24 6.44 5.05 -16.90
CA LEU A 24 5.65 4.15 -16.06
C LEU A 24 4.14 4.43 -16.17
N LYS A 25 3.33 3.42 -15.82
CA LYS A 25 1.87 3.53 -15.70
C LYS A 25 1.46 3.42 -14.23
N ALA A 26 0.91 4.51 -13.69
CA ALA A 26 0.43 4.58 -12.31
C ALA A 26 -1.08 4.57 -12.19
N CYS A 27 -1.52 3.87 -11.15
CA CYS A 27 -2.92 3.81 -10.75
C CYS A 27 -3.30 5.05 -9.96
N GLN A 28 -4.60 5.31 -9.96
CA GLN A 28 -5.20 6.16 -8.96
C GLN A 28 -5.24 5.43 -7.61
N ILE A 29 -4.74 6.09 -6.56
CA ILE A 29 -5.13 5.78 -5.19
C ILE A 29 -6.49 6.41 -4.92
N ALA A 30 -7.38 5.65 -4.32
CA ALA A 30 -8.68 6.13 -3.92
C ALA A 30 -8.85 5.99 -2.40
N PRO A 31 -9.35 7.03 -1.70
CA PRO A 31 -9.73 6.96 -0.29
C PRO A 31 -11.08 6.23 -0.19
N ILE A 32 -11.10 4.96 -0.61
CA ILE A 32 -12.26 4.08 -0.54
C ILE A 32 -11.89 2.84 0.25
N PHE A 33 -12.87 2.28 0.94
CA PHE A 33 -12.72 1.11 1.79
C PHE A 33 -13.53 -0.06 1.19
N ALA A 34 -12.92 -1.23 1.14
CA ALA A 34 -13.68 -2.47 0.91
C ALA A 34 -14.48 -2.80 2.18
N LYS A 35 -15.68 -3.35 2.03
CA LYS A 35 -16.50 -3.83 3.16
C LYS A 35 -16.23 -5.29 3.46
N ASP A 36 -16.47 -5.71 4.70
CA ASP A 36 -16.19 -7.08 5.13
C ASP A 36 -16.85 -8.12 4.21
N GLY A 37 -16.05 -9.09 3.78
CA GLY A 37 -16.47 -10.13 2.84
C GLY A 37 -16.33 -9.77 1.34
N GLU A 38 -16.06 -8.52 0.98
CA GLU A 38 -15.87 -8.13 -0.43
C GLU A 38 -14.54 -8.62 -1.01
N ILE A 39 -14.44 -8.76 -2.33
CA ILE A 39 -13.20 -9.26 -2.94
C ILE A 39 -12.21 -8.12 -3.13
N VAL A 40 -11.02 -8.32 -2.60
CA VAL A 40 -9.84 -7.49 -2.82
C VAL A 40 -8.75 -8.27 -3.57
N GLU A 41 -7.88 -7.56 -4.26
CA GLU A 41 -6.73 -8.14 -4.97
C GLU A 41 -5.42 -7.60 -4.40
N MET A 42 -4.46 -8.47 -4.15
CA MET A 42 -3.13 -8.11 -3.69
C MET A 42 -2.09 -8.57 -4.72
N TYR A 43 -1.01 -7.81 -4.86
CA TYR A 43 0.07 -8.15 -5.78
C TYR A 43 1.39 -8.22 -5.04
N GLY A 44 2.26 -9.13 -5.46
CA GLY A 44 3.57 -9.33 -4.83
C GLY A 44 4.49 -10.23 -5.63
N ASN A 45 5.79 -10.19 -5.33
CA ASN A 45 6.78 -11.08 -5.91
C ASN A 45 7.16 -12.17 -4.90
N VAL A 46 6.62 -13.38 -5.08
CA VAL A 46 6.98 -14.52 -4.22
C VAL A 46 8.38 -15.00 -4.57
N PRO A 47 9.25 -15.23 -3.56
CA PRO A 47 10.58 -15.76 -3.78
C PRO A 47 10.57 -17.00 -4.70
N GLY A 48 11.51 -17.03 -5.64
CA GLY A 48 11.73 -18.17 -6.53
C GLY A 48 10.86 -18.23 -7.79
N LYS A 49 9.90 -17.30 -7.98
CA LYS A 49 9.05 -17.29 -9.19
C LYS A 49 9.42 -16.26 -10.25
N GLY A 50 10.14 -15.20 -9.86
CA GLY A 50 10.60 -14.15 -10.77
C GLY A 50 9.47 -13.39 -11.49
N LYS A 51 8.24 -13.43 -10.95
CA LYS A 51 7.06 -12.76 -11.53
C LYS A 51 6.18 -12.19 -10.43
N LEU A 52 5.53 -11.07 -10.75
CA LEU A 52 4.45 -10.53 -9.94
C LEU A 52 3.26 -11.50 -9.98
N ASP A 53 2.94 -12.08 -8.84
CA ASP A 53 1.76 -12.89 -8.64
C ASP A 53 0.61 -12.03 -8.13
N LYS A 54 -0.60 -12.37 -8.57
CA LYS A 54 -1.85 -11.77 -8.11
C LYS A 54 -2.58 -12.72 -7.17
N TYR A 55 -3.01 -12.19 -6.03
CA TYR A 55 -3.81 -12.88 -5.03
C TYR A 55 -5.19 -12.25 -4.97
N ARG A 56 -6.23 -13.07 -5.09
CA ARG A 56 -7.61 -12.65 -4.87
C ARG A 56 -8.07 -13.22 -3.55
N VAL A 57 -8.52 -12.36 -2.66
CA VAL A 57 -8.97 -12.72 -1.33
C VAL A 57 -10.23 -11.94 -0.99
N SER A 58 -11.06 -12.50 -0.11
CA SER A 58 -12.16 -11.75 0.47
C SER A 58 -11.60 -10.88 1.61
N GLY A 59 -12.10 -9.66 1.80
CA GLY A 59 -11.68 -8.73 2.85
C GLY A 59 -12.72 -7.63 3.09
N PRO A 60 -12.60 -6.81 4.16
CA PRO A 60 -11.75 -7.02 5.34
C PRO A 60 -12.34 -7.99 6.38
N VAL A 61 -11.52 -8.31 7.39
CA VAL A 61 -11.93 -8.52 8.78
C VAL A 61 -11.23 -7.39 9.53
N SER A 62 -11.97 -6.40 9.99
CA SER A 62 -11.46 -5.29 10.80
C SER A 62 -11.23 -5.77 12.24
N ASP A 63 -10.09 -6.40 12.51
CA ASP A 63 -9.65 -6.56 13.88
C ASP A 63 -8.55 -5.54 14.12
N TYR A 64 -8.89 -4.51 14.91
CA TYR A 64 -7.90 -3.67 15.57
C TYR A 64 -6.88 -4.59 16.25
N ASP A 65 -5.69 -4.67 15.68
CA ASP A 65 -4.59 -5.41 16.29
C ASP A 65 -3.79 -4.44 17.13
N SER A 66 -4.03 -4.46 18.44
CA SER A 66 -3.30 -3.65 19.44
C SER A 66 -1.77 -3.77 19.38
N ARG A 67 -1.21 -4.75 18.66
CA ARG A 67 0.22 -4.91 18.44
C ARG A 67 0.74 -4.10 17.25
N MET A 68 -0.14 -3.60 16.39
CA MET A 68 0.21 -2.66 15.35
C MET A 68 0.06 -1.25 15.94
N PRO A 69 1.10 -0.41 15.89
CA PRO A 69 1.06 0.93 16.48
C PRO A 69 0.20 1.91 15.67
N PHE A 70 -0.54 1.43 14.66
CA PHE A 70 -1.25 2.26 13.68
C PHE A 70 -2.73 1.89 13.66
N ASP A 71 -3.59 2.83 14.05
CA ASP A 71 -5.04 2.67 14.09
C ASP A 71 -5.69 2.51 12.69
N TYR A 72 -4.94 2.73 11.61
CA TYR A 72 -5.45 2.78 10.23
C TYR A 72 -4.81 1.72 9.30
N VAL A 73 -4.65 0.49 9.79
CA VAL A 73 -4.16 -0.66 9.02
C VAL A 73 -5.31 -1.61 8.72
N TYR A 74 -5.43 -2.04 7.46
CA TYR A 74 -6.30 -3.16 7.11
C TYR A 74 -5.67 -4.48 7.53
N SER A 75 -6.39 -5.28 8.31
CA SER A 75 -6.11 -6.70 8.49
C SER A 75 -6.88 -7.53 7.46
N ILE A 76 -6.15 -8.35 6.72
CA ILE A 76 -6.73 -9.23 5.69
C ILE A 76 -6.20 -10.64 5.95
N SER A 77 -7.11 -11.58 6.25
CA SER A 77 -6.76 -12.99 6.39
C SER A 77 -6.42 -13.59 5.01
N VAL A 78 -5.14 -13.81 4.76
CA VAL A 78 -4.61 -14.42 3.54
C VAL A 78 -3.71 -15.59 3.91
N LYS A 79 -4.04 -16.79 3.42
CA LYS A 79 -3.19 -17.98 3.58
C LYS A 79 -1.76 -17.68 3.10
N GLY A 80 -0.82 -17.78 4.04
CA GLY A 80 0.48 -17.13 4.04
C GLY A 80 1.31 -17.32 2.78
N LYS A 81 1.62 -16.20 2.12
CA LYS A 81 2.58 -16.17 1.02
C LYS A 81 3.52 -14.97 1.20
N HIS A 82 4.77 -15.28 1.50
CA HIS A 82 5.85 -14.30 1.55
C HIS A 82 6.02 -13.58 0.20
N GLY A 83 6.54 -12.35 0.24
CA GLY A 83 6.87 -11.57 -0.97
C GLY A 83 5.77 -10.61 -1.45
N ILE A 84 4.75 -10.36 -0.63
CA ILE A 84 3.70 -9.38 -0.92
C ILE A 84 3.94 -7.99 -0.35
N SER A 85 4.93 -7.85 0.54
CA SER A 85 5.30 -6.57 1.18
C SER A 85 5.72 -5.51 0.14
N GLY A 86 5.31 -4.26 0.36
CA GLY A 86 5.43 -3.15 -0.58
C GLY A 86 4.48 -3.24 -1.79
N GLY A 87 3.74 -4.33 -1.92
CA GLY A 87 2.79 -4.55 -3.00
C GLY A 87 1.46 -3.83 -2.77
N PRO A 88 0.77 -3.41 -3.85
CA PRO A 88 -0.52 -2.73 -3.74
C PRO A 88 -1.66 -3.67 -3.33
N LEU A 89 -2.60 -3.12 -2.57
CA LEU A 89 -3.91 -3.68 -2.28
C LEU A 89 -4.95 -2.96 -3.16
N TYR A 90 -5.72 -3.74 -3.92
CA TYR A 90 -6.73 -3.26 -4.85
C TYR A 90 -8.14 -3.64 -4.44
N TYR A 91 -9.07 -2.72 -4.67
CA TYR A 91 -10.50 -2.95 -4.57
C TYR A 91 -11.23 -2.19 -5.67
N ASN A 92 -12.12 -2.89 -6.39
CA ASN A 92 -12.83 -2.35 -7.56
C ASN A 92 -11.91 -1.60 -8.54
N GLY A 93 -10.70 -2.14 -8.72
CA GLY A 93 -9.66 -1.60 -9.61
C GLY A 93 -8.89 -0.38 -9.07
N HIS A 94 -9.22 0.15 -7.90
CA HIS A 94 -8.44 1.23 -7.28
C HIS A 94 -7.43 0.67 -6.30
N ILE A 95 -6.29 1.34 -6.15
CA ILE A 95 -5.40 1.07 -5.03
C ILE A 95 -6.04 1.69 -3.78
N ILE A 96 -6.27 0.85 -2.78
CA ILE A 96 -6.85 1.23 -1.49
C ILE A 96 -5.86 1.06 -0.34
N GLY A 97 -4.65 0.57 -0.61
CA GLY A 97 -3.62 0.37 0.40
C GLY A 97 -2.35 -0.27 -0.13
N MET A 98 -1.42 -0.55 0.79
CA MET A 98 -0.13 -1.19 0.50
C MET A 98 0.20 -2.22 1.58
N ASN A 99 0.56 -3.42 1.16
CA ASN A 99 0.87 -4.52 2.05
C ASN A 99 2.17 -4.24 2.81
N LEU A 100 2.11 -4.37 4.13
CA LEU A 100 3.21 -4.08 5.05
C LEU A 100 3.84 -5.38 5.53
N ALA A 101 3.10 -6.11 6.36
CA ALA A 101 3.61 -7.24 7.13
C ALA A 101 2.63 -8.41 7.08
N MET A 102 3.09 -9.59 7.48
CA MET A 102 2.27 -10.79 7.57
C MET A 102 2.55 -11.48 8.90
N ARG A 103 1.50 -11.79 9.65
CA ARG A 103 1.53 -12.80 10.70
C ARG A 103 1.39 -14.18 10.08
N THR A 104 2.46 -14.96 10.19
CA THR A 104 2.56 -16.31 9.63
C THR A 104 1.75 -17.33 10.40
N ASP A 105 1.66 -17.17 11.72
CA ASP A 105 0.92 -18.01 12.66
C ASP A 105 -0.60 -17.95 12.43
N GLU A 106 -1.12 -16.76 12.12
CA GLU A 106 -2.56 -16.55 11.93
C GLU A 106 -2.97 -16.33 10.47
N ASN A 107 -2.01 -16.37 9.53
CA ASN A 107 -2.27 -16.10 8.12
C ASN A 107 -2.95 -14.74 7.90
N VAL A 108 -2.50 -13.71 8.61
CA VAL A 108 -3.04 -12.34 8.48
C VAL A 108 -1.99 -11.47 7.81
N THR A 109 -2.38 -10.80 6.73
CA THR A 109 -1.60 -9.73 6.12
C THR A 109 -2.14 -8.39 6.62
N TYR A 110 -1.23 -7.49 6.96
CA TYR A 110 -1.51 -6.13 7.33
C TYR A 110 -1.15 -5.20 6.18
N SER A 111 -2.00 -4.22 5.90
CA SER A 111 -1.78 -3.24 4.84
C SER A 111 -2.08 -1.84 5.34
N TYR A 112 -1.22 -0.87 5.03
CA TYR A 112 -1.55 0.54 5.22
C TYR A 112 -2.77 0.92 4.37
N THR A 113 -3.68 1.73 4.93
CA THR A 113 -4.80 2.31 4.21
C THR A 113 -4.34 3.36 3.20
N SER A 114 -5.16 3.63 2.19
CA SER A 114 -4.89 4.68 1.20
C SER A 114 -4.70 6.06 1.81
N ASP A 115 -5.37 6.35 2.92
CA ASP A 115 -5.26 7.63 3.63
C ASP A 115 -3.84 7.83 4.20
N ILE A 116 -3.29 6.83 4.91
CA ILE A 116 -1.87 6.86 5.37
C ILE A 116 -0.92 7.08 4.19
N LEU A 117 -1.17 6.40 3.06
CA LEU A 117 -0.30 6.53 1.90
C LEU A 117 -0.37 7.92 1.28
N ILE A 118 -1.55 8.52 1.19
CA ILE A 118 -1.74 9.87 0.66
C ILE A 118 -1.05 10.87 1.58
N ASP A 119 -1.29 10.80 2.88
CA ASP A 119 -0.71 11.69 3.88
C ASP A 119 0.83 11.63 3.86
N TYR A 120 1.40 10.43 3.81
CA TYR A 120 2.84 10.23 3.71
C TYR A 120 3.45 10.86 2.44
N LEU A 121 2.76 10.72 1.30
CA LEU A 121 3.20 11.32 0.04
C LEU A 121 3.09 12.85 0.05
N GLU A 122 2.03 13.39 0.64
CA GLU A 122 1.85 14.83 0.78
C GLU A 122 2.93 15.45 1.68
N GLN A 123 3.24 14.82 2.81
CA GLN A 123 4.35 15.24 3.69
C GLN A 123 5.71 15.18 2.99
N ALA A 124 5.89 14.22 2.08
CA ALA A 124 7.09 14.11 1.24
C ALA A 124 7.08 15.06 0.02
N ASN A 125 6.12 15.99 -0.08
CA ASN A 125 5.94 16.90 -1.22
C ASN A 125 5.82 16.18 -2.58
N VAL A 126 5.22 15.00 -2.59
CA VAL A 126 4.95 14.22 -3.79
C VAL A 126 3.54 14.52 -4.29
N LYS A 127 3.43 15.19 -5.43
CA LYS A 127 2.13 15.42 -6.07
C LYS A 127 1.67 14.19 -6.85
N ILE A 128 0.67 13.49 -6.33
CA ILE A 128 0.06 12.30 -6.96
C ILE A 128 -0.55 12.67 -8.31
N LYS A 129 -0.14 12.00 -9.39
CA LYS A 129 -0.67 12.21 -10.73
C LYS A 129 -0.84 10.87 -11.47
N PRO A 130 -1.96 10.16 -11.28
CA PRO A 130 -2.24 8.94 -12.03
C PRO A 130 -2.30 9.26 -13.52
N ASN A 131 -1.67 8.43 -14.34
CA ASN A 131 -1.61 8.62 -15.79
C ASN A 131 -2.37 7.53 -16.57
N THR A 132 -3.07 6.64 -15.87
CA THR A 132 -3.99 5.66 -16.46
C THR A 132 -5.21 5.43 -15.57
N LYS A 133 -6.38 5.31 -16.22
CA LYS A 133 -7.62 4.79 -15.60
C LYS A 133 -7.82 3.29 -15.86
N ASN A 134 -6.94 2.68 -16.65
CA ASN A 134 -6.99 1.26 -16.96
C ASN A 134 -6.21 0.46 -15.92
N ASN A 135 -6.95 -0.03 -14.93
CA ASN A 135 -6.42 -0.74 -13.77
C ASN A 135 -5.76 -2.08 -14.13
N LYS A 136 -6.08 -2.66 -15.30
CA LYS A 136 -5.41 -3.88 -15.81
C LYS A 136 -4.03 -3.60 -16.42
N LYS A 137 -3.71 -2.33 -16.73
CA LYS A 137 -2.45 -1.89 -17.35
C LYS A 137 -1.58 -1.09 -16.39
N CYS A 138 -2.04 -0.90 -15.17
CA CYS A 138 -1.30 -0.22 -14.13
C CYS A 138 -0.41 -1.24 -13.40
N VAL A 139 0.84 -0.87 -13.16
CA VAL A 139 1.85 -1.78 -12.59
C VAL A 139 2.41 -1.22 -11.28
N TYR A 140 2.33 0.09 -11.06
CA TYR A 140 3.00 0.76 -9.93
C TYR A 140 2.01 1.51 -9.03
N PRO A 141 2.13 1.36 -7.69
CA PRO A 141 1.45 2.23 -6.75
C PRO A 141 2.08 3.61 -6.80
N ILE A 142 1.28 4.59 -7.27
CA ILE A 142 1.58 6.02 -7.38
C ILE A 142 2.77 6.37 -8.30
N ILE A 143 2.51 7.25 -9.27
CA ILE A 143 3.53 8.15 -9.83
C ILE A 143 3.17 9.52 -9.31
N GLY A 144 4.09 10.13 -8.60
CA GLY A 144 4.07 11.56 -8.35
C GLY A 144 5.41 12.16 -8.76
N TYR A 145 5.47 13.47 -8.74
CA TYR A 145 6.73 14.20 -8.96
C TYR A 145 7.09 14.85 -7.64
N THR A 146 8.35 14.70 -7.23
CA THR A 146 8.90 15.56 -6.18
C THR A 146 9.07 16.96 -6.78
N GLN A 147 8.57 17.99 -6.12
CA GLN A 147 8.96 19.33 -6.50
C GLN A 147 10.45 19.48 -6.17
N LYS A 148 11.30 19.73 -7.17
CA LYS A 148 12.64 20.25 -6.88
C LYS A 148 12.44 21.56 -6.16
N ASN A 149 12.88 21.64 -4.90
CA ASN A 149 13.04 22.91 -4.21
C ASN A 149 13.85 23.83 -5.14
N GLN A 150 13.19 24.87 -5.65
CA GLN A 150 13.84 25.95 -6.39
C GLN A 150 14.55 26.87 -5.40
#